data_AF-A0A1L3MXX6-F1
#
_entry.id   AF-A0A1L3MXX6-F1
#
_cell.length_a   1.000
_cell.length_b   1.000
_cell.length_c   1.000
_cell.angle_alpha   90.00
_cell.angle_beta   90.00
_cell.angle_gamma   90.00
#
_symmetry.space_group_name_H-M   'P 1'
#
loop_
_entity.id
_entity.type
_entity.pdbx_description
1 polymer ?
#
loop_
_entity_poly.entity_id
_entity_poly.type
_entity_poly.pdbx_seq_one_letter_code
_entity_poly.pdbx_strand_id
1 'polypeptide(L)'
;MQALGIPVPGNWCGPGHGGGAALDLLDGICRRHNKCSGSKGYFTCSYDDLLIKSIQYSLPFMATMKERTKALAVSPYFHIQPCIKR
;
A
#
# COMPACT_ATOMS: atom_id res chain seq x y z
N MET A 1 -4.25 -1.46 20.23
CA MET A 1 -4.31 -0.32 19.28
C MET A 1 -5.04 -0.83 18.04
N GLN A 2 -6.24 -0.32 17.74
CA GLN A 2 -6.98 -0.72 16.53
C GLN A 2 -6.46 0.14 15.38
N ALA A 3 -5.63 -0.45 14.52
CA ALA A 3 -5.39 0.15 13.21
C ALA A 3 -6.75 0.21 12.51
N LEU A 4 -7.14 1.37 11.99
CA LEU A 4 -8.29 1.50 11.09
C LEU A 4 -8.05 0.52 9.93
N GLY A 5 -8.63 -0.67 10.05
CA GLY A 5 -8.45 -1.74 9.10
C GLY A 5 -9.21 -1.37 7.84
N ILE A 6 -8.54 -0.72 6.90
CA ILE A 6 -9.10 -0.56 5.55
C ILE A 6 -9.31 -1.99 5.03
N PRO A 7 -10.55 -2.45 4.81
CA PRO A 7 -10.80 -3.78 4.30
C PRO A 7 -10.48 -3.75 2.81
N VAL A 8 -9.20 -3.80 2.48
CA VAL A 8 -8.70 -3.91 1.11
C VAL A 8 -8.55 -5.40 0.81
N PRO A 9 -9.52 -6.06 0.16
CA PRO A 9 -9.31 -7.43 -0.30
C PRO A 9 -8.11 -7.47 -1.24
N GLY A 10 -7.12 -8.32 -0.89
CA GLY A 10 -5.81 -8.45 -1.51
C GLY A 10 -4.98 -9.52 -0.79
N ASN A 11 -3.74 -9.72 -1.19
CA ASN A 11 -2.76 -10.56 -0.47
C ASN A 11 -1.69 -9.72 0.24
N TRP A 12 -1.59 -8.43 -0.08
CA TRP A 12 -0.50 -7.55 0.34
C TRP A 12 -0.94 -6.21 0.93
N CYS A 13 -2.06 -5.62 0.48
CA CYS A 13 -2.52 -4.33 1.03
C CYS A 13 -3.31 -4.51 2.34
N GLY A 14 -2.90 -3.82 3.41
CA GLY A 14 -3.66 -3.69 4.66
C GLY A 14 -3.14 -4.54 5.83
N PRO A 15 -3.66 -4.33 7.05
CA PRO A 15 -3.25 -5.11 8.22
C PRO A 15 -3.52 -6.61 8.03
N GLY A 16 -2.60 -7.46 8.49
CA GLY A 16 -2.73 -8.92 8.36
C GLY A 16 -2.41 -9.50 6.97
N HIS A 17 -1.95 -8.66 6.03
CA HIS A 17 -1.55 -9.07 4.69
C HIS A 17 -0.01 -9.07 4.55
N GLY A 18 0.55 -9.80 3.57
CA GLY A 18 2.00 -9.88 3.39
C GLY A 18 2.55 -11.15 2.73
N GLY A 19 1.72 -11.95 2.06
CA GLY A 19 2.15 -13.21 1.45
C GLY A 19 1.27 -13.63 0.28
N GLY A 20 1.81 -14.46 -0.62
CA GLY A 20 1.10 -14.98 -1.79
C GLY A 20 1.29 -14.17 -3.08
N ALA A 21 0.56 -14.53 -4.13
CA ALA A 21 0.61 -13.83 -5.42
C ALA A 21 -0.12 -12.48 -5.33
N ALA A 22 0.35 -11.47 -6.04
CA ALA A 22 -0.40 -10.23 -6.16
C ALA A 22 -1.65 -10.47 -7.01
N LEU A 23 -2.82 -10.04 -6.53
CA LEU A 23 -4.10 -10.28 -7.20
C LEU A 23 -4.41 -9.23 -8.28
N ASP A 24 -3.95 -8.00 -8.09
CA ASP A 24 -4.13 -6.88 -9.00
C ASP A 24 -2.92 -5.93 -8.97
N LEU A 25 -2.96 -4.83 -9.73
CA LEU A 25 -1.86 -3.88 -9.83
C LEU A 25 -1.64 -3.17 -8.49
N LEU A 26 -2.70 -2.79 -7.80
CA LEU A 26 -2.63 -2.22 -6.44
C LEU A 26 -1.95 -3.19 -5.45
N ASP A 27 -2.35 -4.46 -5.45
CA ASP A 27 -1.78 -5.50 -4.59
C ASP A 27 -0.30 -5.76 -4.92
N GLY A 28 0.08 -5.64 -6.20
CA GLY A 28 1.48 -5.68 -6.64
C GLY A 28 2.32 -4.52 -6.12
N ILE A 29 1.73 -3.32 -6.04
CA ILE A 29 2.35 -2.13 -5.47
C ILE A 29 2.54 -2.31 -3.95
N CYS A 30 1.51 -2.74 -3.22
CA CYS A 30 1.60 -3.04 -1.79
C CYS A 30 2.63 -4.14 -1.49
N ARG A 31 2.72 -5.17 -2.34
CA ARG A 31 3.76 -6.20 -2.23
C ARG A 31 5.16 -5.61 -2.26
N ARG A 32 5.41 -4.67 -3.17
CA ARG A 32 6.72 -4.01 -3.28
C ARG A 32 7.01 -3.19 -2.03
N HIS A 33 6.03 -2.43 -1.53
CA HIS A 33 6.16 -1.65 -0.30
C HIS A 33 6.48 -2.53 0.93
N ASN A 34 5.77 -3.65 1.11
CA ASN A 34 6.03 -4.60 2.21
C ASN A 34 7.45 -5.19 2.13
N LYS A 35 7.90 -5.59 0.94
CA LYS A 35 9.26 -6.12 0.74
C LYS A 35 10.34 -5.07 1.03
N CYS A 36 10.12 -3.82 0.63
CA CYS A 36 11.04 -2.73 0.96
C CYS A 36 11.13 -2.50 2.48
N SER A 37 9.98 -2.44 3.17
CA SER A 37 9.91 -2.25 4.61
C SER A 37 10.62 -3.36 5.40
N GLY A 38 10.46 -4.63 4.97
CA GLY A 38 11.13 -5.77 5.62
C GLY A 38 12.66 -5.75 5.52
N SER A 39 13.23 -5.05 4.53
CA SER A 39 14.68 -5.02 4.29
C SER A 39 15.42 -3.85 4.96
N LYS A 40 14.74 -2.73 5.23
CA LYS A 40 15.40 -1.50 5.75
C LYS A 40 14.69 -0.84 6.94
N GLY A 41 13.65 -1.47 7.47
CA GLY A 41 12.91 -1.03 8.65
C GLY A 41 11.50 -0.55 8.35
N TYR A 42 10.58 -0.89 9.26
CA TYR A 42 9.18 -0.48 9.20
C TYR A 42 9.02 1.04 9.31
N PHE A 43 7.94 1.57 8.71
CA PHE A 43 7.53 2.97 8.77
C PHE A 43 8.54 3.98 8.20
N THR A 44 9.31 3.63 7.18
CA THR A 44 10.23 4.60 6.56
C THR A 44 9.47 5.56 5.65
N CYS A 45 9.53 6.87 5.91
CA CYS A 45 8.75 7.88 5.18
C CYS A 45 8.97 7.83 3.65
N SER A 46 10.21 7.60 3.19
CA SER A 46 10.52 7.54 1.76
C SER A 46 9.86 6.36 1.04
N TYR A 47 9.56 5.26 1.76
CA TYR A 47 8.79 4.14 1.20
C TYR A 47 7.31 4.43 1.16
N ASP A 48 6.77 5.12 2.17
CA ASP A 48 5.37 5.55 2.17
C ASP A 48 5.12 6.57 1.04
N ASP A 49 6.03 7.52 0.84
CA ASP A 49 5.99 8.45 -0.30
C ASP A 49 6.06 7.73 -1.64
N LEU A 50 6.94 6.73 -1.77
CA LEU A 50 7.06 5.93 -2.99
C LEU A 50 5.79 5.11 -3.25
N LEU A 51 5.15 4.58 -2.20
CA LEU A 51 3.88 3.88 -2.30
C LEU A 51 2.79 4.81 -2.84
N ILE A 52 2.63 6.01 -2.24
CA ILE A 52 1.64 7.00 -2.66
C ILE A 52 1.87 7.41 -4.12
N LYS A 53 3.11 7.72 -4.50
CA LYS A 53 3.46 8.08 -5.89
C LYS A 53 3.18 6.94 -6.86
N SER A 54 3.49 5.70 -6.47
CA SER A 54 3.22 4.51 -7.30
C SER A 54 1.72 4.32 -7.51
N ILE A 55 0.92 4.48 -6.46
CA ILE A 55 -0.55 4.43 -6.55
C ILE A 55 -1.05 5.51 -7.53
N GLN A 56 -0.66 6.77 -7.33
CA GLN A 56 -1.10 7.89 -8.17
C GLN A 56 -0.75 7.68 -9.64
N TYR A 57 0.48 7.25 -9.92
CA TYR A 57 0.94 6.95 -11.28
C TYR A 57 0.17 5.77 -11.90
N SER A 58 -0.20 4.77 -11.10
CA SER A 58 -0.86 3.55 -11.56
C SER A 58 -2.38 3.66 -11.72
N LEU A 59 -3.04 4.69 -11.17
CA LEU A 59 -4.50 4.86 -11.23
C LEU A 59 -5.10 4.71 -12.65
N PRO A 60 -4.52 5.27 -13.72
CA PRO A 60 -5.06 5.12 -15.08
C PRO A 60 -5.00 3.67 -15.57
N PHE A 61 -4.03 2.88 -15.10
CA PHE A 61 -3.73 1.52 -15.55
C PHE A 61 -4.46 0.44 -14.73
N MET A 62 -5.14 0.81 -13.65
CA MET A 62 -5.93 -0.12 -12.85
C MET A 62 -7.13 -0.63 -13.65
N ALA A 63 -7.32 -1.95 -13.64
CA ALA A 63 -8.23 -2.67 -14.52
C ALA A 63 -9.70 -2.44 -14.16
N THR A 64 -9.99 -2.14 -12.89
CA THR A 64 -11.37 -2.01 -12.39
C THR A 64 -11.58 -0.74 -11.58
N MET A 65 -12.81 -0.24 -11.59
CA MET A 65 -13.21 0.87 -10.69
C MET A 65 -13.06 0.48 -9.22
N LYS A 66 -13.31 -0.80 -8.88
CA LYS A 66 -13.11 -1.31 -7.52
C LYS A 66 -11.64 -1.19 -7.09
N GLU A 67 -10.70 -1.54 -7.97
CA GLU A 67 -9.27 -1.39 -7.72
C GLU A 67 -8.88 0.08 -7.52
N ARG A 68 -9.37 0.99 -8.38
CA ARG A 68 -9.13 2.44 -8.24
C ARG A 68 -9.66 2.98 -6.92
N THR A 69 -10.88 2.63 -6.52
CA THR A 69 -11.47 3.05 -5.24
C THR A 69 -10.64 2.54 -4.06
N LYS A 70 -10.18 1.27 -4.11
CA LYS A 70 -9.26 0.73 -3.09
C LYS A 70 -7.96 1.54 -3.02
N ALA A 71 -7.37 1.87 -4.16
CA ALA A 71 -6.12 2.62 -4.22
C ALA A 71 -6.23 4.03 -3.63
N LEU A 72 -7.36 4.70 -3.90
CA LEU A 72 -7.70 6.01 -3.32
C LEU A 72 -7.95 5.94 -1.81
N ALA A 73 -8.44 4.80 -1.28
CA ALA A 73 -8.62 4.59 0.15
C ALA A 73 -7.30 4.28 0.88
N VAL A 74 -6.35 3.61 0.21
CA VAL A 74 -5.04 3.26 0.76
C VAL A 74 -4.15 4.50 0.97
N SER A 75 -4.09 5.39 -0.01
CA SER A 75 -3.13 6.51 -0.01
C SER A 75 -3.22 7.44 1.22
N PRO A 76 -4.40 7.85 1.72
CA PRO A 76 -4.52 8.71 2.88
C PRO A 76 -3.92 8.13 4.16
N TYR A 77 -4.04 6.81 4.38
CA TYR A 77 -3.49 6.15 5.56
C TYR A 77 -1.97 6.33 5.64
N PHE A 78 -1.28 6.09 4.51
CA PHE A 78 0.18 6.25 4.43
C PHE A 78 0.64 7.71 4.44
N HIS A 79 -0.27 8.65 4.14
CA HIS A 79 0.02 10.07 4.23
C HIS A 79 -0.03 10.60 5.67
N ILE A 80 -0.93 10.06 6.50
CA ILE A 80 -1.15 10.53 7.88
C ILE A 80 -0.44 9.70 8.94
N GLN A 81 -0.07 8.46 8.64
CA GLN A 81 0.57 7.60 9.64
C GLN A 81 1.94 8.20 10.06
N PRO A 82 2.31 8.12 11.35
CA PRO A 82 3.65 8.47 11.76
C PRO A 82 4.69 7.60 11.02
N CYS A 83 5.70 8.25 10.46
CA CYS A 83 6.81 7.59 9.78
C CYS A 83 8.16 8.12 10.30
N ILE A 84 9.21 7.35 10.08
CA ILE A 84 10.59 7.62 10.46
C ILE A 84 11.35 8.08 9.22
N LYS A 85 11.99 9.25 9.29
CA LYS A 85 12.94 9.70 8.27
C LYS A 85 14.24 8.91 8.43
N ARG A 86 14.66 8.20 7.40
CA ARG A 86 15.92 7.44 7.33
C ARG A 86 16.66 7.79 6.05
#